data_AF-A0A6I1HJ91-F1
#
_entry.id   AF-A0A6I1HJ91-F1
#
_cell.length_a   1.000
_cell.length_b   1.000
_cell.length_c   1.000
_cell.angle_alpha   90.00
_cell.angle_beta   90.00
_cell.angle_gamma   90.00
#
_symmetry.space_group_name_H-M   'P 1'
#
loop_
_entity.id
_entity.type
_entity.pdbx_description
1 polymer ?
#
loop_
_entity_poly.entity_id
_entity_poly.type
_entity_poly.pdbx_seq_one_letter_code
_entity_poly.pdbx_strand_id
1 'polypeptide(L)'
;MSLLIAVSPLPAVAAARLTDVESRWLQAGQPVIAFARAQGLPIDIIVQPQDAPGAVPLALGYEAGRCKLVLSLRGNAQAEGVLHDVLPARQGMMMEAMMAHEIGHCQRYAQGDWHALPRGFVEPPSMQRGKQAQLAQELRETRREEAYADLVALAWMHGRHPGQYPEVLAWMRGVRAGGDSGGASHATQAWLALADGDGAFDGSASPFEQAQVLWRKGLSGDK
;
A
#
# COMPACT_ATOMS: atom_id res chain seq x y z
N MET A 1 -30.58 -15.46 -56.73
CA MET A 1 -29.11 -15.55 -56.57
C MET A 1 -28.56 -14.14 -56.68
N SER A 2 -27.83 -13.55 -55.74
CA SER A 2 -27.28 -14.02 -54.46
C SER A 2 -27.02 -12.77 -53.62
N LEU A 3 -27.33 -12.82 -52.32
CA LEU A 3 -27.06 -11.73 -51.38
C LEU A 3 -25.63 -11.89 -50.85
N LEU A 4 -24.73 -10.96 -51.20
CA LEU A 4 -23.36 -10.90 -50.70
C LEU A 4 -23.35 -10.32 -49.28
N ILE A 5 -23.09 -11.17 -48.30
CA ILE A 5 -22.83 -10.77 -46.91
C ILE A 5 -21.36 -10.36 -46.82
N ALA A 6 -21.11 -9.06 -46.66
CA ALA A 6 -19.79 -8.55 -46.32
C ALA A 6 -19.52 -8.80 -44.83
N VAL A 7 -18.66 -9.75 -44.53
CA VAL A 7 -18.15 -9.98 -43.17
C VAL A 7 -17.01 -8.99 -42.94
N SER A 8 -17.28 -7.90 -42.24
CA SER A 8 -16.24 -6.99 -41.75
C SER A 8 -15.44 -7.70 -40.64
N PRO A 9 -14.10 -7.83 -40.75
CA PRO A 9 -13.29 -8.35 -39.67
C PRO A 9 -13.33 -7.33 -38.51
N LEU A 10 -13.80 -7.77 -37.34
CA LEU A 10 -13.64 -7.02 -36.11
C LEU A 10 -12.13 -6.81 -35.87
N PRO A 11 -11.66 -5.60 -35.52
CA PRO A 11 -10.28 -5.39 -35.16
C PRO A 11 -9.95 -6.30 -33.97
N ALA A 12 -8.94 -7.15 -34.13
CA ALA A 12 -8.38 -7.89 -33.02
C ALA A 12 -7.85 -6.87 -32.01
N VAL A 13 -8.56 -6.70 -30.90
CA VAL A 13 -8.02 -5.98 -29.75
C VAL A 13 -6.81 -6.81 -29.32
N ALA A 14 -5.61 -6.34 -29.66
CA ALA A 14 -4.40 -6.93 -29.13
C ALA A 14 -4.49 -6.79 -27.62
N ALA A 15 -4.77 -7.90 -26.93
CA ALA A 15 -4.69 -7.92 -25.48
C ALA A 15 -3.26 -7.50 -25.15
N ALA A 16 -3.11 -6.31 -24.55
CA ALA A 16 -1.82 -5.83 -24.12
C ALA A 16 -1.23 -6.90 -23.21
N ARG A 17 -0.17 -7.56 -23.69
CA ARG A 17 0.52 -8.56 -22.89
C ARG A 17 1.19 -7.85 -21.73
N LEU A 18 1.14 -8.49 -20.57
CA LEU A 18 1.93 -8.06 -19.43
C LEU A 18 3.42 -8.22 -19.79
N THR A 19 4.21 -7.23 -19.39
CA THR A 19 5.66 -7.28 -19.39
C THR A 19 6.16 -8.20 -18.27
N ASP A 20 7.46 -8.51 -18.28
CA ASP A 20 8.06 -9.32 -17.23
C ASP A 20 7.98 -8.63 -15.86
N VAL A 21 8.20 -7.31 -15.79
CA VAL A 21 8.10 -6.56 -14.53
C VAL A 21 6.67 -6.56 -14.00
N GLU A 22 5.68 -6.35 -14.86
CA GLU A 22 4.26 -6.44 -14.48
C GLU A 22 3.89 -7.83 -13.98
N SER A 23 4.38 -8.86 -14.65
CA SER A 23 4.13 -10.25 -14.26
C SER A 23 4.77 -10.56 -12.89
N ARG A 24 6.00 -10.11 -12.64
CA ARG A 24 6.69 -10.32 -11.34
C ARG A 24 5.94 -9.65 -10.18
N TRP A 25 5.54 -8.39 -10.34
CA TRP A 25 4.80 -7.66 -9.31
C TRP A 25 3.44 -8.30 -9.00
N LEU A 26 2.70 -8.69 -10.04
CA LEU A 26 1.40 -9.36 -9.85
C LEU A 26 1.55 -10.74 -9.22
N GLN A 27 2.58 -11.50 -9.57
CA GLN A 27 2.87 -12.80 -8.96
C GLN A 27 3.24 -12.66 -7.49
N ALA A 28 4.15 -11.72 -7.15
CA ALA A 28 4.55 -11.45 -5.78
C ALA A 28 3.37 -10.98 -4.91
N GLY A 29 2.51 -10.10 -5.44
CA GLY A 29 1.34 -9.61 -4.73
C GLY A 29 0.14 -10.56 -4.67
N GLN A 30 0.15 -11.66 -5.43
CA GLN A 30 -0.99 -12.56 -5.56
C GLN A 30 -1.54 -13.05 -4.21
N PRO A 31 -0.71 -13.48 -3.24
CA PRO A 31 -1.21 -13.97 -1.96
C PRO A 31 -1.99 -12.90 -1.20
N VAL A 32 -1.53 -11.65 -1.25
CA VAL A 32 -2.18 -10.50 -0.61
C VAL A 32 -3.51 -10.20 -1.30
N ILE A 33 -3.54 -10.14 -2.63
CA ILE A 33 -4.75 -9.89 -3.42
C ILE A 33 -5.80 -10.98 -3.14
N ALA A 34 -5.38 -12.24 -3.10
CA ALA A 34 -6.25 -13.37 -2.80
C ALA A 34 -6.85 -13.26 -1.40
N PHE A 35 -6.02 -12.94 -0.39
CA PHE A 35 -6.50 -12.67 0.96
C PHE A 35 -7.50 -11.52 0.98
N ALA A 36 -7.18 -10.39 0.37
CA ALA A 36 -8.02 -9.21 0.38
C ALA A 36 -9.41 -9.48 -0.22
N ARG A 37 -9.46 -10.22 -1.33
CA ARG A 37 -10.71 -10.70 -1.94
C ARG A 37 -11.47 -11.65 -1.01
N ALA A 38 -10.78 -12.56 -0.33
CA ALA A 38 -11.41 -13.46 0.65
C ALA A 38 -11.98 -12.71 1.87
N GLN A 39 -11.41 -11.55 2.21
CA GLN A 39 -11.96 -10.62 3.22
C GLN A 39 -13.10 -9.74 2.67
N GLY A 40 -13.50 -9.89 1.41
CA GLY A 40 -14.58 -9.13 0.79
C GLY A 40 -14.20 -7.74 0.33
N LEU A 41 -12.91 -7.40 0.25
CA LEU A 41 -12.47 -6.06 -0.19
C LEU A 41 -12.74 -5.83 -1.69
N PRO A 42 -13.27 -4.66 -2.09
CA PRO A 42 -13.72 -4.38 -3.45
C PRO A 42 -12.55 -3.91 -4.35
N ILE A 43 -11.62 -4.82 -4.67
CA ILE A 43 -10.37 -4.48 -5.36
C ILE A 43 -10.47 -4.71 -6.87
N ASP A 44 -10.16 -3.67 -7.63
CA ASP A 44 -9.84 -3.72 -9.05
C ASP A 44 -8.34 -3.54 -9.24
N ILE A 45 -7.74 -4.36 -10.12
CA ILE A 45 -6.32 -4.26 -10.47
C ILE A 45 -6.22 -3.55 -11.81
N ILE A 46 -5.47 -2.45 -11.86
CA ILE A 46 -5.22 -1.67 -13.07
C ILE A 46 -3.73 -1.72 -13.35
N VAL A 47 -3.33 -2.35 -14.45
CA VAL A 47 -1.95 -2.28 -14.95
C VAL A 47 -1.92 -1.25 -16.06
N GLN A 48 -1.14 -0.17 -15.88
CA GLN A 48 -1.07 0.89 -16.88
C GLN A 48 -0.33 0.40 -18.14
N PRO A 49 -0.97 0.41 -19.33
CA PRO A 49 -0.34 -0.11 -20.54
C PRO A 49 0.71 0.82 -21.17
N GLN A 50 0.73 2.10 -20.75
CA GLN A 50 1.68 3.12 -21.21
C GLN A 50 2.85 3.31 -20.24
N ASP A 51 3.93 3.89 -20.75
CA ASP A 51 5.05 4.32 -19.90
C ASP A 51 4.57 5.36 -18.87
N ALA A 52 5.03 5.21 -17.63
CA ALA A 52 4.67 6.07 -16.50
C ALA A 52 5.94 6.58 -15.77
N PRO A 53 6.84 7.32 -16.45
CA PRO A 53 8.04 7.84 -15.83
C PRO A 53 7.69 8.81 -14.70
N GLY A 54 8.33 8.64 -13.54
CA GLY A 54 8.12 9.49 -12.36
C GLY A 54 6.85 9.19 -11.56
N ALA A 55 6.01 8.25 -12.01
CA ALA A 55 4.89 7.77 -11.21
C ALA A 55 5.38 6.90 -10.04
N VAL A 56 4.60 6.81 -8.97
CA VAL A 56 4.80 5.77 -7.97
C VAL A 56 4.50 4.39 -8.59
N PRO A 57 5.34 3.36 -8.38
CA PRO A 57 5.19 2.06 -9.06
C PRO A 57 3.89 1.33 -8.72
N LEU A 58 3.42 1.48 -7.49
CA LEU A 58 2.20 0.91 -6.96
C LEU A 58 1.47 2.00 -6.19
N ALA A 59 0.16 2.11 -6.38
CA ALA A 59 -0.69 3.05 -5.65
C ALA A 59 -2.10 2.51 -5.50
N LEU A 60 -2.82 3.02 -4.50
CA LEU A 60 -4.24 2.81 -4.35
C LEU A 60 -5.04 4.09 -4.63
N GLY A 61 -6.01 3.99 -5.53
CA GLY A 61 -7.12 4.93 -5.64
C GLY A 61 -8.41 4.37 -5.04
N TYR A 62 -9.38 5.22 -4.76
CA TYR A 62 -10.74 4.79 -4.40
C TYR A 62 -11.75 5.52 -5.28
N GLU A 63 -12.56 4.76 -6.00
CA GLU A 63 -13.52 5.30 -6.96
C GLU A 63 -14.78 4.42 -7.01
N ALA A 64 -15.95 5.05 -6.92
CA ALA A 64 -17.26 4.41 -7.03
C ALA A 64 -17.43 3.18 -6.10
N GLY A 65 -16.96 3.29 -4.86
CA GLY A 65 -17.07 2.21 -3.88
C GLY A 65 -16.02 1.10 -4.02
N ARG A 66 -15.00 1.27 -4.86
CA ARG A 66 -14.00 0.25 -5.18
C ARG A 66 -12.59 0.80 -5.05
N CYS A 67 -11.70 -0.04 -4.53
CA CYS A 67 -10.29 0.24 -4.48
C CYS A 67 -9.65 -0.07 -5.83
N LYS A 68 -8.91 0.88 -6.40
CA LYS A 68 -8.17 0.75 -7.65
C LYS A 68 -6.71 0.57 -7.30
N LEU A 69 -6.23 -0.67 -7.36
CA LEU A 69 -4.82 -0.99 -7.19
C LEU A 69 -4.11 -0.77 -8.54
N VAL A 70 -3.35 0.31 -8.65
CA VAL A 70 -2.74 0.78 -9.89
C VAL A 70 -1.25 0.43 -9.93
N LEU A 71 -0.83 -0.30 -10.96
CA LEU A 71 0.56 -0.63 -11.24
C LEU A 71 1.06 0.23 -12.41
N SER A 72 2.07 1.05 -12.14
CA SER A 72 2.65 2.04 -13.07
C SER A 72 4.10 1.67 -13.40
N LEU A 73 4.32 0.56 -14.09
CA LEU A 73 5.63 -0.10 -14.13
C LEU A 73 6.44 0.15 -15.41
N ARG A 74 5.79 0.35 -16.55
CA ARG A 74 6.48 0.57 -17.84
C ARG A 74 7.21 1.91 -17.83
N GLY A 75 8.46 1.92 -18.31
CA GLY A 75 9.30 3.12 -18.32
C GLY A 75 9.54 3.75 -16.93
N ASN A 76 9.21 3.06 -15.83
CA ASN A 76 9.30 3.60 -14.49
C ASN A 76 10.56 3.11 -13.77
N ALA A 77 11.58 3.95 -13.71
CA ALA A 77 12.83 3.64 -13.01
C ALA A 77 12.62 3.35 -11.50
N GLN A 78 11.57 3.88 -10.87
CA GLN A 78 11.30 3.61 -9.45
C GLN A 78 10.78 2.19 -9.20
N ALA A 79 10.16 1.55 -10.20
CA ALA A 79 9.62 0.19 -10.08
C ALA A 79 10.71 -0.85 -9.79
N GLU A 80 11.94 -0.57 -10.21
CA GLU A 80 13.14 -1.33 -9.86
C GLU A 80 13.99 -0.58 -8.82
N GLY A 81 13.94 0.76 -8.82
CA GLY A 81 14.72 1.62 -7.91
C GLY A 81 14.42 1.41 -6.42
N VAL A 82 13.15 1.22 -6.04
CA VAL A 82 12.78 0.93 -4.64
C VAL A 82 13.31 -0.43 -4.14
N LEU A 83 13.72 -1.28 -5.09
CA LEU A 83 14.27 -2.61 -4.88
C LEU A 83 15.76 -2.68 -5.21
N HIS A 84 16.41 -1.54 -5.53
CA HIS A 84 17.77 -1.51 -6.08
C HIS A 84 18.80 -2.15 -5.14
N ASP A 85 18.72 -1.83 -3.85
CA ASP A 85 19.62 -2.38 -2.82
C ASP A 85 19.14 -3.74 -2.28
N VAL A 86 18.01 -4.27 -2.80
CA VAL A 86 17.45 -5.56 -2.40
C VAL A 86 17.96 -6.64 -3.35
N LEU A 87 18.59 -7.68 -2.78
CA LEU A 87 19.04 -8.84 -3.54
C LEU A 87 17.89 -9.43 -4.38
N PRO A 88 18.12 -9.82 -5.65
CA PRO A 88 17.05 -10.30 -6.54
C PRO A 88 16.17 -11.39 -5.95
N ALA A 89 16.78 -12.33 -5.20
CA ALA A 89 16.06 -13.43 -4.54
C ALA A 89 15.08 -12.96 -3.44
N ARG A 90 15.19 -11.71 -2.97
CA ARG A 90 14.39 -11.13 -1.89
C ARG A 90 13.39 -10.08 -2.37
N GLN A 91 13.56 -9.54 -3.58
CA GLN A 91 12.70 -8.50 -4.16
C GLN A 91 11.22 -8.87 -4.15
N GLY A 92 10.88 -10.14 -4.36
CA GLY A 92 9.49 -10.61 -4.31
C GLY A 92 8.81 -10.34 -2.97
N MET A 93 9.54 -10.44 -1.84
CA MET A 93 8.97 -10.18 -0.51
C MET A 93 8.67 -8.69 -0.29
N MET A 94 9.49 -7.80 -0.85
CA MET A 94 9.27 -6.36 -0.76
C MET A 94 8.10 -5.93 -1.65
N MET A 95 7.98 -6.51 -2.84
CA MET A 95 6.78 -6.33 -3.68
C MET A 95 5.51 -6.82 -2.97
N GLU A 96 5.58 -7.98 -2.30
CA GLU A 96 4.46 -8.51 -1.50
C GLU A 96 4.12 -7.58 -0.33
N ALA A 97 5.12 -7.06 0.39
CA ALA A 97 4.91 -6.11 1.48
C ALA A 97 4.27 -4.79 1.01
N MET A 98 4.72 -4.25 -0.13
CA MET A 98 4.10 -3.06 -0.75
C MET A 98 2.66 -3.32 -1.14
N MET A 99 2.37 -4.52 -1.67
CA MET A 99 1.00 -4.92 -1.96
C MET A 99 0.13 -4.94 -0.69
N ALA A 100 0.65 -5.50 0.40
CA ALA A 100 -0.05 -5.54 1.69
C ALA A 100 -0.29 -4.14 2.26
N HIS A 101 0.65 -3.21 2.06
CA HIS A 101 0.48 -1.80 2.41
C HIS A 101 -0.73 -1.18 1.69
N GLU A 102 -0.81 -1.29 0.36
CA GLU A 102 -1.96 -0.76 -0.40
C GLU A 102 -3.29 -1.40 0.00
N ILE A 103 -3.29 -2.70 0.35
CA ILE A 103 -4.49 -3.36 0.85
C ILE A 103 -4.91 -2.82 2.22
N GLY A 104 -3.97 -2.36 3.05
CA GLY A 104 -4.27 -1.64 4.29
C GLY A 104 -5.09 -0.37 4.03
N HIS A 105 -4.70 0.44 3.04
CA HIS A 105 -5.50 1.60 2.63
C HIS A 105 -6.89 1.20 2.14
N CYS A 106 -6.97 0.14 1.32
CA CYS A 106 -8.25 -0.31 0.77
C CYS A 106 -9.23 -0.73 1.88
N GLN A 107 -8.72 -1.40 2.91
CA GLN A 107 -9.53 -1.82 4.04
C GLN A 107 -10.17 -0.62 4.75
N ARG A 108 -9.44 0.45 5.01
CA ARG A 108 -9.97 1.65 5.68
C ARG A 108 -10.98 2.38 4.81
N TYR A 109 -10.73 2.49 3.51
CA TYR A 109 -11.72 3.01 2.56
C TYR A 109 -13.01 2.18 2.56
N ALA A 110 -12.90 0.85 2.46
CA ALA A 110 -14.04 -0.05 2.39
C ALA A 110 -14.88 -0.06 3.68
N GLN A 111 -14.26 0.20 4.84
CA GLN A 111 -14.95 0.33 6.12
C GLN A 111 -15.56 1.73 6.35
N GLY A 112 -15.22 2.71 5.51
CA GLY A 112 -15.61 4.11 5.73
C GLY A 112 -14.82 4.79 6.85
N ASP A 113 -13.67 4.23 7.22
CA ASP A 113 -12.81 4.69 8.31
C ASP A 113 -11.63 5.54 7.82
N TRP A 114 -11.62 5.95 6.55
CA TRP A 114 -10.58 6.82 5.99
C TRP A 114 -10.49 8.14 6.78
N HIS A 115 -9.30 8.45 7.31
CA HIS A 115 -9.01 9.55 8.25
C HIS A 115 -9.75 9.48 9.60
N ALA A 116 -10.54 8.44 9.86
CA ALA A 116 -11.26 8.29 11.12
C ALA A 116 -10.29 7.93 12.26
N LEU A 117 -10.49 8.59 13.41
CA LEU A 117 -9.75 8.34 14.65
C LEU A 117 -10.56 7.44 15.59
N PRO A 118 -9.90 6.69 16.50
CA PRO A 118 -10.60 5.88 17.48
C PRO A 118 -11.55 6.72 18.32
N ARG A 119 -12.72 6.16 18.64
CA ARG A 119 -13.67 6.81 19.56
C ARG A 119 -12.97 7.20 20.87
N GLY A 120 -13.19 8.46 21.28
CA GLY A 120 -12.59 9.02 22.49
C GLY A 120 -11.18 9.58 22.32
N PHE A 121 -10.57 9.45 21.14
CA PHE A 121 -9.34 10.16 20.83
C PHE A 121 -9.66 11.64 20.58
N VAL A 122 -8.94 12.52 21.29
CA VAL A 122 -9.06 13.97 21.15
C VAL A 122 -7.75 14.49 20.59
N GLU A 123 -7.82 15.11 19.41
CA GLU A 123 -6.65 15.73 18.82
C GLU A 123 -6.24 16.99 19.58
N PRO A 124 -4.93 17.20 19.80
CA PRO A 124 -4.46 18.47 20.34
C PRO A 124 -4.76 19.61 19.36
N PRO A 125 -5.17 20.79 19.85
CA PRO A 125 -5.42 21.93 18.99
C PRO A 125 -4.16 22.33 18.23
N SER A 126 -4.32 22.66 16.94
CA SER A 126 -3.21 23.13 16.12
C SER A 126 -2.73 24.50 16.60
N MET A 127 -1.42 24.67 16.73
CA MET A 127 -0.78 25.97 16.98
C MET A 127 -0.73 26.84 15.72
N GLN A 128 -0.95 26.24 14.54
CA GLN A 128 -0.98 26.93 13.25
C GLN A 128 -2.36 27.53 12.99
N ARG A 129 -2.45 28.50 12.07
CA ARG A 129 -3.72 29.15 11.69
C ARG A 129 -3.91 29.21 10.18
N GLY A 130 -5.17 29.31 9.75
CA GLY A 130 -5.54 29.42 8.34
C GLY A 130 -4.99 28.26 7.50
N LYS A 131 -4.46 28.57 6.31
CA LYS A 131 -3.95 27.58 5.35
C LYS A 131 -2.87 26.66 5.93
N GLN A 132 -2.05 27.16 6.86
CA GLN A 132 -1.00 26.35 7.50
C GLN A 132 -1.58 25.30 8.44
N ALA A 133 -2.69 25.61 9.12
CA ALA A 133 -3.39 24.63 9.97
C ALA A 133 -3.99 23.51 9.12
N GLN A 134 -4.59 23.86 7.98
CA GLN A 134 -5.16 22.90 7.03
C GLN A 134 -4.10 21.97 6.46
N LEU A 135 -3.00 22.52 5.92
CA LEU A 135 -1.90 21.69 5.39
C LEU A 135 -1.30 20.78 6.47
N ALA A 136 -1.10 21.30 7.69
CA ALA A 136 -0.61 20.50 8.80
C ALA A 136 -1.59 19.37 9.14
N GLN A 137 -2.90 19.60 9.08
CA GLN A 137 -3.91 18.58 9.29
C GLN A 137 -3.86 17.50 8.21
N GLU A 138 -3.85 17.88 6.93
CA GLU A 138 -3.75 16.95 5.79
C GLU A 138 -2.49 16.07 5.88
N LEU A 139 -1.35 16.65 6.25
CA LEU A 139 -0.11 15.89 6.47
C LEU A 139 -0.21 14.91 7.65
N ARG A 140 -0.86 15.30 8.76
CA ARG A 140 -1.08 14.41 9.91
C ARG A 140 -2.01 13.27 9.57
N GLU A 141 -3.14 13.58 8.94
CA GLU A 141 -4.13 12.60 8.49
C GLU A 141 -3.50 11.59 7.53
N THR A 142 -2.76 12.07 6.53
CA THR A 142 -2.04 11.21 5.59
C THR A 142 -1.02 10.33 6.31
N ARG A 143 -0.21 10.90 7.21
CA ARG A 143 0.77 10.12 7.99
C ARG A 143 0.16 9.01 8.82
N ARG A 144 -1.03 9.24 9.39
CA ARG A 144 -1.74 8.20 10.13
C ARG A 144 -2.24 7.09 9.21
N GLU A 145 -2.72 7.42 8.01
CA GLU A 145 -3.11 6.41 7.02
C GLU A 145 -1.91 5.58 6.55
N GLU A 146 -0.78 6.23 6.26
CA GLU A 146 0.48 5.58 5.89
C GLU A 146 1.00 4.68 7.01
N ALA A 147 0.92 5.13 8.26
CA ALA A 147 1.32 4.33 9.42
C ALA A 147 0.44 3.09 9.59
N TYR A 148 -0.86 3.20 9.35
CA TYR A 148 -1.75 2.05 9.39
C TYR A 148 -1.37 1.04 8.30
N ALA A 149 -1.21 1.51 7.06
CA ALA A 149 -0.84 0.66 5.93
C ALA A 149 0.53 -0.03 6.11
N ASP A 150 1.52 0.68 6.64
CA ASP A 150 2.82 0.11 7.03
C ASP A 150 2.66 -1.03 8.04
N LEU A 151 1.81 -0.84 9.06
CA LEU A 151 1.55 -1.87 10.06
C LEU A 151 0.78 -3.07 9.51
N VAL A 152 -0.12 -2.87 8.55
CA VAL A 152 -0.80 -3.99 7.86
C VAL A 152 0.21 -4.82 7.08
N ALA A 153 1.15 -4.17 6.36
CA ALA A 153 2.22 -4.86 5.66
C ALA A 153 3.10 -5.67 6.63
N LEU A 154 3.47 -5.08 7.76
CA LEU A 154 4.29 -5.76 8.77
C LEU A 154 3.55 -6.93 9.45
N ALA A 155 2.28 -6.77 9.81
CA ALA A 155 1.46 -7.85 10.37
C ALA A 155 1.30 -9.01 9.37
N TRP A 156 1.12 -8.68 8.08
CA TRP A 156 1.07 -9.66 7.00
C TRP A 156 2.37 -10.47 6.91
N MET A 157 3.51 -9.78 6.87
CA MET A 157 4.82 -10.42 6.75
C MET A 157 5.21 -11.20 7.99
N HIS A 158 4.85 -10.72 9.18
CA HIS A 158 5.03 -11.45 10.44
C HIS A 158 4.28 -12.80 10.43
N GLY A 159 3.04 -12.82 9.95
CA GLY A 159 2.21 -14.03 9.92
C GLY A 159 2.62 -15.05 8.86
N ARG A 160 3.11 -14.61 7.69
CA ARG A 160 3.42 -15.51 6.55
C ARG A 160 4.89 -15.81 6.35
N HIS A 161 5.74 -14.84 6.68
CA HIS A 161 7.18 -14.88 6.44
C HIS A 161 7.96 -14.54 7.73
N PRO A 162 7.70 -15.23 8.86
CA PRO A 162 8.28 -14.86 10.15
C PRO A 162 9.81 -14.87 10.15
N GLY A 163 10.43 -15.75 9.35
CA GLY A 163 11.89 -15.81 9.19
C GLY A 163 12.51 -14.63 8.43
N GLN A 164 11.70 -13.89 7.66
CA GLN A 164 12.12 -12.75 6.84
C GLN A 164 11.55 -11.42 7.35
N TYR A 165 10.64 -11.46 8.32
CA TYR A 165 10.05 -10.30 8.95
C TYR A 165 11.07 -9.23 9.40
N PRO A 166 12.19 -9.58 10.09
CA PRO A 166 13.15 -8.56 10.53
C PRO A 166 13.80 -7.81 9.36
N GLU A 167 14.02 -8.50 8.24
CA GLU A 167 14.58 -7.89 7.04
C GLU A 167 13.59 -6.93 6.37
N VAL A 168 12.32 -7.32 6.28
CA VAL A 168 11.28 -6.44 5.73
C VAL A 168 11.10 -5.19 6.61
N LEU A 169 11.09 -5.36 7.93
CA LEU A 169 11.02 -4.23 8.87
C LEU A 169 12.21 -3.28 8.68
N ALA A 170 13.43 -3.81 8.56
CA ALA A 170 14.62 -3.01 8.31
C ALA A 170 14.55 -2.26 6.98
N TRP A 171 14.10 -2.93 5.92
CA TRP A 171 13.91 -2.32 4.60
C TRP A 171 12.86 -1.19 4.65
N MET A 172 11.69 -1.43 5.26
CA MET A 172 10.65 -0.39 5.41
C MET A 172 11.17 0.82 6.20
N ARG A 173 11.96 0.60 7.27
CA ARG A 173 12.62 1.68 8.00
C ARG A 173 13.56 2.49 7.10
N GLY A 174 14.33 1.82 6.24
CA GLY A 174 15.18 2.48 5.25
C GLY A 174 14.39 3.34 4.27
N VAL A 175 13.31 2.78 3.70
CA VAL A 175 12.40 3.51 2.78
C VAL A 175 11.83 4.76 3.45
N ARG A 176 11.37 4.67 4.70
CA ARG A 176 10.80 5.80 5.44
C ARG A 176 11.86 6.78 5.97
N ALA A 177 13.10 6.36 6.16
CA ALA A 177 14.20 7.25 6.53
C ALA A 177 14.74 8.06 5.34
N GLY A 178 14.64 7.54 4.11
CA GLY A 178 15.04 8.24 2.88
C GLY A 178 14.02 9.27 2.38
N GLY A 179 12.80 9.30 2.93
CA GLY A 179 11.80 10.33 2.66
C GLY A 179 12.07 11.61 3.48
N ASP A 180 11.64 12.77 2.96
CA ASP A 180 11.90 14.07 3.59
C ASP A 180 11.54 14.11 5.10
N SER A 181 12.43 14.73 5.87
CA SER A 181 12.49 14.84 7.32
C SER A 181 11.16 15.01 8.08
N GLY A 182 11.02 14.31 9.22
CA GLY A 182 10.33 14.69 10.48
C GLY A 182 8.87 15.15 10.49
N GLY A 183 8.26 15.45 9.35
CA GLY A 183 6.90 15.98 9.22
C GLY A 183 6.26 15.70 7.86
N ALA A 184 6.90 14.90 7.02
CA ALA A 184 6.34 14.43 5.75
C ALA A 184 5.16 13.48 5.97
N SER A 185 4.32 13.35 4.95
CA SER A 185 3.20 12.41 4.89
C SER A 185 3.62 10.96 5.17
N HIS A 186 4.87 10.59 4.90
CA HIS A 186 5.38 9.22 5.12
C HIS A 186 6.26 9.07 6.37
N ALA A 187 6.28 10.04 7.28
CA ALA A 187 7.10 9.98 8.50
C ALA A 187 6.50 9.02 9.56
N THR A 188 6.51 7.71 9.30
CA THR A 188 5.86 6.67 10.11
C THR A 188 6.79 5.98 11.12
N GLN A 189 8.00 6.50 11.34
CA GLN A 189 9.07 5.83 12.10
C GLN A 189 8.65 5.47 13.52
N ALA A 190 7.83 6.30 14.17
CA ALA A 190 7.30 6.02 15.51
C ALA A 190 6.45 4.74 15.57
N TRP A 191 5.68 4.44 14.52
CA TRP A 191 4.91 3.20 14.42
C TRP A 191 5.79 2.00 14.05
N LEU A 192 6.77 2.19 13.15
CA LEU A 192 7.74 1.14 12.82
C LEU A 192 8.60 0.71 14.02
N ALA A 193 8.81 1.60 14.99
CA ALA A 193 9.47 1.26 16.25
C ALA A 193 8.61 0.35 17.14
N LEU A 194 7.27 0.48 17.10
CA LEU A 194 6.36 -0.38 17.86
C LEU A 194 6.34 -1.82 17.33
N ALA A 195 6.61 -2.00 16.04
CA ALA A 195 6.64 -3.30 15.38
C ALA A 195 7.92 -4.12 15.68
N ASP A 196 8.92 -3.54 16.34
CA ASP A 196 10.16 -4.25 16.74
C ASP A 196 9.99 -5.10 18.00
N GLY A 197 8.91 -4.91 18.75
CA GLY A 197 8.72 -5.55 20.04
C GLY A 197 8.36 -7.03 19.93
N ASP A 198 8.88 -7.84 20.85
CA ASP A 198 8.40 -9.22 21.02
C ASP A 198 6.88 -9.22 21.25
N GLY A 199 6.17 -10.04 20.47
CA GLY A 199 4.71 -10.09 20.53
C GLY A 199 4.00 -8.85 20.00
N ALA A 200 4.67 -8.01 19.17
CA ALA A 200 4.03 -6.87 18.50
C ALA A 200 2.79 -7.27 17.69
N PHE A 201 2.80 -8.50 17.17
CA PHE A 201 1.78 -9.07 16.31
C PHE A 201 1.30 -10.43 16.84
N ASP A 202 -0.02 -10.56 17.00
CA ASP A 202 -0.69 -11.81 17.36
C ASP A 202 -1.11 -12.54 16.08
N GLY A 203 -0.36 -13.57 15.70
CA GLY A 203 -0.59 -14.33 14.47
C GLY A 203 -1.95 -15.03 14.36
N SER A 204 -2.76 -15.04 15.42
CA SER A 204 -4.13 -15.60 15.39
C SER A 204 -5.19 -14.61 14.85
N ALA A 205 -4.94 -13.31 14.93
CA ALA A 205 -5.85 -12.27 14.43
C ALA A 205 -5.56 -11.91 12.96
N SER A 206 -6.48 -11.22 12.28
CA SER A 206 -6.20 -10.73 10.92
C SER A 206 -5.13 -9.62 10.93
N PRO A 207 -4.36 -9.46 9.84
CA PRO A 207 -3.40 -8.36 9.72
C PRO A 207 -4.01 -6.97 9.99
N PHE A 208 -5.27 -6.77 9.64
CA PHE A 208 -5.99 -5.52 9.86
C PHE A 208 -6.25 -5.24 11.36
N GLU A 209 -6.66 -6.26 12.11
CA GLU A 209 -6.90 -6.15 13.55
C GLU A 209 -5.59 -5.94 14.31
N GLN A 210 -4.56 -6.70 13.93
CA GLN A 210 -3.22 -6.57 14.49
C GLN A 210 -2.64 -5.16 14.25
N ALA A 211 -2.72 -4.66 13.02
CA ALA A 211 -2.29 -3.30 12.67
C ALA A 211 -3.06 -2.24 13.46
N GLN A 212 -4.37 -2.40 13.63
CA GLN A 212 -5.21 -1.46 14.39
C GLN A 212 -4.74 -1.29 15.84
N VAL A 213 -4.27 -2.36 16.49
CA VAL A 213 -3.76 -2.31 17.87
C VAL A 213 -2.51 -1.43 17.96
N LEU A 214 -1.51 -1.68 17.11
CA LEU A 214 -0.27 -0.89 17.11
C LEU A 214 -0.51 0.53 16.60
N TRP A 215 -1.40 0.69 15.63
CA TRP A 215 -1.75 2.00 15.09
C TRP A 215 -2.31 2.91 16.18
N ARG A 216 -3.27 2.41 16.98
CA ARG A 216 -3.82 3.12 18.13
C ARG A 216 -2.76 3.49 19.17
N LYS A 217 -1.81 2.57 19.43
CA LYS A 217 -0.71 2.83 20.37
C LYS A 217 0.16 3.99 19.90
N GLY A 218 0.49 4.05 18.61
CA GLY A 218 1.33 5.11 18.05
C GLY A 218 0.68 6.49 17.99
N LEU A 219 -0.66 6.58 17.94
CA LEU A 219 -1.37 7.89 18.01
C LEU A 219 -1.00 8.72 19.25
N SER A 220 -0.58 8.08 20.35
CA SER A 220 -0.18 8.78 21.58
C SER A 220 1.13 9.57 21.43
N GLY A 221 1.99 9.14 20.50
CA GLY A 221 3.26 9.79 20.15
C GLY A 221 3.15 10.74 18.96
N ASP A 222 2.02 10.74 18.26
CA ASP A 222 1.73 11.59 17.10
C ASP A 222 1.16 12.95 17.53
N LYS A 223 2.01 13.78 18.15
CA LYS A 223 1.68 15.12 18.64
C LYS A 223 2.28 16.21 17.76
#